data_AF-A0A9E8N4V9-F1
#
_entry.id   AF-A0A9E8N4V9-F1
#
_cell.length_a   1.000
_cell.length_b   1.000
_cell.length_c   1.000
_cell.angle_alpha   90.00
_cell.angle_beta   90.00
_cell.angle_gamma   90.00
#
_symmetry.space_group_name_H-M   'P 1'
#
loop_
_entity.id
_entity.type
_entity.pdbx_description
1 polymer ?
#
loop_
_entity_poly.entity_id
_entity_poly.type
_entity_poly.pdbx_seq_one_letter_code
_entity_poly.pdbx_strand_id
1 'polypeptide(L)'
;MLKFALDYLKEGEKEEQEKHHDIERSLRKALGDCQKKIENLNQMRMRELIDDGEYLTEKKKLLEEKIRLEDSVKSGSQKGEKAIQLTEEMFMFASQAKERFQNGSLEDKRSILLGLGSNFFLKNKKLFIQTENPSSSWRKD
;
A
#
# COMPACT_ATOMS: atom_id res chain seq x y z
N MET A 1 0.21 10.04 25.27
CA MET A 1 -0.77 9.95 24.17
C MET A 1 -0.09 9.50 22.87
N LEU A 2 0.92 10.22 22.35
CA LEU A 2 1.68 9.79 21.15
C LEU A 2 2.31 8.40 21.28
N LYS A 3 3.04 8.15 22.38
CA LYS A 3 3.66 6.84 22.63
C LYS A 3 2.63 5.70 22.58
N PHE A 4 1.47 5.88 23.20
CA PHE A 4 0.38 4.90 23.18
C PHE A 4 -0.21 4.69 21.78
N ALA A 5 -0.34 5.75 20.97
CA ALA A 5 -0.80 5.64 19.58
C ALA A 5 0.21 4.89 18.69
N LEU A 6 1.51 5.14 18.87
CA LEU A 6 2.58 4.42 18.17
C LEU A 6 2.67 2.96 18.63
N ASP A 7 2.52 2.70 19.94
CA ASP A 7 2.50 1.34 20.48
C ASP A 7 1.28 0.56 19.96
N TYR A 8 0.11 1.19 19.86
CA TYR A 8 -1.09 0.59 19.25
C TYR A 8 -0.90 0.30 17.76
N LEU A 9 -0.26 1.22 17.01
CA LEU A 9 0.11 0.97 15.62
C LEU A 9 1.04 -0.24 15.47
N LYS A 10 2.05 -0.36 16.33
CA LYS A 10 2.98 -1.51 16.32
C LYS A 10 2.29 -2.84 16.65
N GLU A 11 1.28 -2.81 17.51
CA GLU A 11 0.50 -4.02 17.81
C GLU A 11 -0.39 -4.40 16.62
N GLY A 12 -1.07 -3.44 16.00
CA GLY A 12 -1.81 -3.65 14.75
C GLY A 12 -0.91 -4.06 13.58
N GLU A 13 0.34 -3.59 13.57
CA GLU A 13 1.37 -3.98 12.60
C GLU A 13 1.66 -5.48 12.70
N LYS A 14 1.74 -6.07 13.90
CA LYS A 14 1.94 -7.52 14.04
C LYS A 14 0.78 -8.32 13.44
N GLU A 15 -0.46 -7.93 13.74
CA GLU A 15 -1.65 -8.62 13.18
C GLU A 15 -1.73 -8.48 11.66
N GLU A 16 -1.41 -7.30 11.13
CA GLU A 16 -1.39 -7.05 9.70
C GLU A 16 -0.21 -7.75 9.03
N GLN A 17 0.96 -7.79 9.68
CA GLN A 17 2.13 -8.57 9.26
C GLN A 17 1.79 -10.05 9.16
N GLU A 18 1.08 -10.64 10.13
CA GLU A 18 0.65 -12.04 10.08
C GLU A 18 -0.24 -12.33 8.87
N LYS A 19 -1.25 -11.49 8.61
CA LYS A 19 -2.11 -11.60 7.41
C LYS A 19 -1.31 -11.43 6.13
N HIS A 20 -0.41 -10.45 6.09
CA HIS A 20 0.50 -10.24 4.96
C HIS A 20 1.40 -11.45 4.73
N HIS A 21 1.87 -12.08 5.82
CA HIS A 21 2.73 -13.25 5.79
C HIS A 21 2.02 -14.47 5.19
N ASP A 22 0.72 -14.63 5.44
CA ASP A 22 -0.10 -15.70 4.87
C ASP A 22 -0.38 -15.49 3.37
N ILE A 23 -0.66 -14.25 2.97
CA ILE A 23 -0.82 -13.88 1.56
C ILE A 23 0.50 -14.08 0.82
N GLU A 24 1.61 -13.60 1.39
CA GLU A 24 2.95 -13.75 0.81
C GLU A 24 3.34 -15.22 0.71
N ARG A 25 3.09 -16.02 1.76
CA ARG A 25 3.32 -17.48 1.74
C ARG A 25 2.52 -18.16 0.63
N SER A 26 1.25 -17.78 0.47
CA SER A 26 0.38 -18.32 -0.57
C SER A 26 0.87 -17.95 -1.97
N LEU A 27 1.29 -16.70 -2.19
CA LEU A 27 1.86 -16.23 -3.46
C LEU A 27 3.21 -16.91 -3.77
N ARG A 28 4.10 -17.04 -2.78
CA ARG A 28 5.36 -17.77 -2.93
C ARG A 28 5.14 -19.25 -3.24
N LYS A 29 4.14 -19.87 -2.62
CA LYS A 29 3.73 -21.25 -2.95
C LYS A 29 3.24 -21.36 -4.39
N ALA A 30 2.35 -20.46 -4.81
CA ALA A 30 1.85 -20.41 -6.19
C ALA A 30 2.98 -20.22 -7.21
N LEU A 31 3.97 -19.36 -6.92
CA LEU A 31 5.17 -19.20 -7.75
C LEU A 31 5.99 -20.50 -7.83
N GLY A 32 6.20 -21.18 -6.70
CA GLY A 32 6.88 -22.47 -6.66
C GLY A 32 6.16 -23.54 -7.48
N ASP A 33 4.83 -23.59 -7.41
CA ASP A 33 4.01 -24.52 -8.19
C ASP A 33 4.05 -24.17 -9.69
N CYS A 34 4.02 -22.89 -10.04
CA CYS A 34 4.18 -22.43 -11.43
C CYS A 34 5.56 -22.82 -12.00
N GLN A 35 6.62 -22.68 -11.20
CA GLN A 35 7.97 -23.09 -11.60
C GLN A 35 8.06 -24.61 -11.84
N LYS A 36 7.46 -25.42 -10.97
CA LYS A 36 7.36 -26.87 -11.17
C LYS A 36 6.59 -27.24 -12.43
N LYS A 37 5.49 -26.54 -12.74
CA LYS A 37 4.74 -26.75 -13.99
C LYS A 37 5.61 -26.48 -15.22
N ILE A 38 6.42 -25.42 -15.20
CA ILE A 38 7.37 -25.09 -16.28
C ILE A 38 8.44 -26.19 -16.42
N GLU A 39 8.99 -26.68 -15.31
CA GLU A 39 9.97 -27.78 -15.32
C GLU A 39 9.37 -29.06 -15.89
N ASN A 40 8.16 -29.43 -15.47
CA ASN A 40 7.46 -30.59 -16.00
C ASN A 40 7.17 -30.44 -17.50
N LEU A 41 6.71 -29.26 -17.95
CA LEU A 41 6.47 -28.96 -19.35
C LEU A 41 7.75 -29.12 -20.19
N ASN A 42 8.89 -28.64 -19.67
CA ASN A 42 10.19 -28.83 -20.32
C ASN A 42 10.56 -30.32 -20.39
N GLN A 43 10.38 -31.09 -19.31
CA GLN A 43 10.65 -32.53 -19.33
C GLN A 43 9.74 -33.29 -20.29
N MET A 44 8.49 -32.88 -20.47
CA MET A 44 7.57 -33.47 -21.45
C MET A 44 8.04 -33.19 -22.87
N ARG A 45 8.49 -31.95 -23.16
CA ARG A 45 9.05 -31.60 -24.46
C ARG A 45 10.35 -32.35 -24.76
N MET A 46 11.26 -32.45 -23.79
CA MET A 46 12.51 -33.20 -23.92
C MET A 46 12.29 -34.70 -24.19
N ARG A 47 11.18 -35.26 -23.71
CA ARG A 47 10.76 -36.64 -23.97
C ARG A 47 9.89 -36.78 -25.22
N GLU A 48 9.73 -35.71 -25.99
CA GLU A 48 8.92 -35.65 -27.21
C GLU A 48 7.46 -36.05 -26.99
N LEU A 49 6.94 -35.91 -25.76
CA LEU A 49 5.56 -36.26 -25.40
C LEU A 49 4.54 -35.21 -25.84
N ILE A 50 5.03 -34.03 -26.24
CA ILE A 50 4.24 -32.88 -26.71
C ILE A 50 4.94 -32.24 -27.91
N ASP A 51 4.15 -31.67 -28.81
CA ASP A 51 4.67 -30.95 -29.97
C ASP A 51 5.08 -29.51 -29.61
N ASP A 52 5.71 -28.82 -30.58
CA ASP A 52 6.17 -27.44 -30.37
C ASP A 52 5.02 -26.46 -30.18
N GLY A 53 3.88 -26.67 -30.83
CA GLY A 53 2.71 -25.79 -30.71
C GLY A 53 2.08 -25.87 -29.32
N GLU A 54 1.89 -27.09 -28.81
CA GLU A 54 1.40 -27.37 -27.45
C GLU A 54 2.37 -26.81 -26.40
N TYR A 55 3.67 -27.05 -26.59
CA TYR A 55 4.72 -26.56 -25.69
C TYR A 55 4.75 -25.02 -25.63
N LEU A 56 4.78 -24.34 -26.77
CA LEU A 56 4.86 -22.88 -26.83
C LEU A 56 3.60 -22.23 -26.24
N THR A 57 2.42 -22.81 -26.50
CA THR A 57 1.15 -22.32 -25.97
C THR A 57 1.13 -22.38 -24.45
N GLU A 58 1.48 -23.53 -23.85
CA GLU A 58 1.45 -23.68 -22.41
C GLU A 58 2.60 -22.94 -21.71
N LYS A 59 3.77 -22.88 -22.34
CA LYS A 59 4.90 -22.09 -21.82
C LYS A 59 4.54 -20.62 -21.72
N LYS A 60 3.86 -20.07 -22.73
CA LYS A 60 3.41 -18.67 -22.71
C LYS A 60 2.46 -18.41 -21.53
N LYS A 61 1.44 -19.25 -21.34
CA LYS A 61 0.47 -19.09 -20.24
C LYS A 61 1.14 -19.14 -18.87
N LEU A 62 2.05 -20.10 -18.65
CA LEU A 62 2.78 -20.23 -17.39
C LEU A 62 3.73 -19.06 -17.13
N LEU A 63 4.37 -18.51 -18.17
CA LEU A 63 5.20 -17.31 -18.01
C LEU A 63 4.37 -16.06 -17.67
N GLU A 64 3.21 -15.89 -18.30
CA GLU A 64 2.27 -14.79 -17.98
C GLU A 64 1.69 -14.93 -16.56
N GLU A 65 1.41 -16.15 -16.10
CA GLU A 65 1.01 -16.43 -14.71
C GLU A 65 2.14 -16.09 -13.74
N LYS A 66 3.37 -16.50 -14.04
CA LYS A 66 4.56 -16.19 -13.23
C LYS A 66 4.77 -14.69 -13.07
N ILE A 67 4.75 -13.92 -14.17
CA ILE A 67 4.93 -12.46 -14.15
C ILE A 67 3.85 -11.80 -13.26
N ARG A 68 2.58 -12.21 -13.42
CA ARG A 68 1.47 -11.68 -12.59
C ARG A 68 1.66 -11.96 -11.10
N LEU A 69 2.13 -13.16 -10.75
CA LEU A 69 2.39 -13.53 -9.37
C LEU A 69 3.58 -12.74 -8.79
N GLU A 70 4.66 -12.56 -9.56
CA GLU A 70 5.83 -11.75 -9.15
C GLU A 70 5.45 -10.29 -8.90
N ASP A 71 4.63 -9.70 -9.77
CA ASP A 71 4.13 -8.33 -9.61
C ASP A 71 3.20 -8.18 -8.39
N SER A 72 2.40 -9.20 -8.11
CA SER A 72 1.50 -9.22 -6.95
C SER A 72 2.29 -9.23 -5.63
N VAL A 73 3.37 -10.02 -5.56
CA VAL A 73 4.27 -10.04 -4.39
C VAL A 73 4.92 -8.67 -4.20
N LYS A 74 5.48 -8.09 -5.28
CA LYS A 74 6.19 -6.80 -5.20
C LYS A 74 5.28 -5.64 -4.81
N SER A 75 4.08 -5.57 -5.39
CA SER A 75 3.12 -4.49 -5.14
C SER A 75 2.47 -4.56 -3.76
N GLY A 76 2.27 -5.76 -3.21
CA GLY A 76 1.78 -5.96 -1.84
C GLY A 76 2.75 -5.39 -0.80
N SER A 77 4.03 -5.78 -0.86
CA SER A 77 5.03 -5.34 0.11
C SER A 77 5.23 -3.82 0.13
N GLN A 78 5.29 -3.17 -1.05
CA GLN A 78 5.51 -1.72 -1.14
C GLN A 78 4.34 -0.89 -0.61
N LYS A 79 3.10 -1.38 -0.77
CA LYS A 79 1.91 -0.65 -0.29
C LYS A 79 1.78 -0.69 1.23
N GLY A 80 2.07 -1.84 1.84
CA GLY A 80 2.03 -1.99 3.31
C GLY A 80 3.04 -1.08 4.00
N GLU A 81 4.29 -1.12 3.56
CA GLU A 81 5.39 -0.31 4.15
C GLU A 81 5.08 1.20 4.06
N LYS A 82 4.59 1.66 2.90
CA LYS A 82 4.24 3.07 2.70
C LYS A 82 3.06 3.53 3.56
N ALA A 83 2.06 2.67 3.78
CA ALA A 83 0.89 3.00 4.59
C ALA A 83 1.26 3.16 6.07
N ILE A 84 2.14 2.29 6.59
CA ILE A 84 2.64 2.38 7.97
C ILE A 84 3.41 3.67 8.17
N GLN A 85 4.39 3.94 7.30
CA GLN A 85 5.21 5.15 7.40
C GLN A 85 4.36 6.43 7.39
N LEU A 86 3.38 6.53 6.47
CA LEU A 86 2.49 7.69 6.40
C LEU A 86 1.65 7.86 7.68
N THR A 87 1.23 6.75 8.30
CA THR A 87 0.41 6.79 9.51
C THR A 87 1.23 7.21 10.72
N GLU A 88 2.47 6.73 10.85
CA GLU A 88 3.41 7.19 11.87
C GLU A 88 3.72 8.68 11.73
N GLU A 89 4.02 9.14 10.50
CA GLU A 89 4.27 10.54 10.19
C GLU A 89 3.06 11.42 10.56
N MET A 90 1.84 10.95 10.30
CA MET A 90 0.61 11.66 10.64
C MET A 90 0.40 11.78 12.16
N PHE A 91 0.66 10.73 12.93
CA PHE A 91 0.56 10.81 14.40
C PHE A 91 1.62 11.73 15.00
N MET A 92 2.85 11.66 14.49
CA MET A 92 3.93 12.56 14.88
C MET A 92 3.54 14.01 14.59
N PHE A 93 3.06 14.29 13.37
CA PHE A 93 2.54 15.59 12.99
C PHE A 93 1.42 16.07 13.92
N ALA A 94 0.38 15.27 14.12
CA ALA A 94 -0.77 15.65 14.96
C ALA A 94 -0.37 15.94 16.41
N SER A 95 0.59 15.19 16.96
CA SER A 95 1.08 15.39 18.32
C SER A 95 1.85 16.68 18.53
N GLN A 96 2.57 17.15 17.50
CA GLN A 96 3.44 18.33 17.57
C GLN A 96 2.80 19.59 16.97
N ALA A 97 1.78 19.44 16.12
CA ALA A 97 1.17 20.52 15.35
C ALA A 97 0.69 21.68 16.25
N LYS A 98 0.05 21.40 17.38
CA LYS A 98 -0.45 22.44 18.27
C LYS A 98 0.68 23.27 18.88
N GLU A 99 1.70 22.61 19.42
CA GLU A 99 2.83 23.29 20.06
C GLU A 99 3.65 24.08 19.04
N ARG A 100 3.97 23.47 17.90
CA ARG A 100 4.71 24.13 16.81
C ARG A 100 3.91 25.30 16.21
N PHE A 101 2.58 25.22 16.17
CA PHE A 101 1.75 26.33 15.71
C PHE A 101 1.74 27.51 16.68
N GLN A 102 1.79 27.24 17.99
CA GLN A 102 1.81 28.28 19.02
C GLN A 102 3.18 28.97 19.10
N ASN A 103 4.25 28.17 19.15
CA ASN A 103 5.60 28.63 19.49
C ASN A 103 6.54 28.78 18.27
N GLY A 104 6.16 28.25 17.11
CA GLY A 104 6.99 28.25 15.91
C GLY A 104 6.94 29.54 15.10
N SER A 105 7.77 29.57 14.05
CA SER A 105 7.87 30.67 13.08
C SER A 105 6.59 30.80 12.24
N LEU A 106 6.46 31.91 11.49
CA LEU A 106 5.40 32.04 10.47
C LEU A 106 5.46 30.91 9.43
N GLU A 107 6.66 30.42 9.13
CA GLU A 107 6.88 29.33 8.19
C GLU A 107 6.40 27.98 8.77
N ASP A 108 6.68 27.70 10.04
CA ASP A 108 6.15 26.53 10.75
C ASP A 108 4.61 26.53 10.75
N LYS A 109 4.01 27.68 11.07
CA LYS A 109 2.54 27.83 11.07
C LYS A 109 1.95 27.57 9.69
N ARG A 110 2.58 28.10 8.64
CA ARG A 110 2.16 27.86 7.26
C ARG A 110 2.30 26.39 6.87
N SER A 111 3.40 25.75 7.22
CA SER A 111 3.66 24.33 6.96
C SER A 111 2.62 23.44 7.65
N ILE A 112 2.29 23.73 8.90
CA ILE A 112 1.25 23.01 9.66
C ILE A 112 -0.12 23.17 8.99
N LEU A 113 -0.47 24.38 8.54
CA LEU A 113 -1.73 24.59 7.83
C LEU A 113 -1.77 23.79 6.52
N LEU A 114 -0.70 23.83 5.72
CA LEU A 114 -0.61 23.03 4.49
C LEU A 114 -0.70 21.51 4.74
N GLY A 115 -0.19 21.03 5.88
CA GLY A 115 -0.33 19.63 6.29
C GLY A 115 -1.75 19.24 6.73
N LEU A 116 -2.57 20.19 7.18
CA LEU A 116 -3.96 19.92 7.61
C LEU A 116 -4.97 19.88 6.45
N GLY A 117 -4.67 20.52 5.32
CA GLY A 117 -5.54 20.51 4.16
C GLY A 117 -5.37 21.72 3.24
N SER A 118 -6.45 22.08 2.55
CA SER A 118 -6.53 23.19 1.61
C SER A 118 -7.79 24.04 1.87
N ASN A 119 -8.05 25.06 1.04
CA ASN A 119 -9.25 25.91 1.12
C ASN A 119 -9.41 26.65 2.45
N PHE A 120 -8.33 27.29 2.90
CA PHE A 120 -8.34 28.13 4.09
C PHE A 120 -8.95 29.50 3.78
N PHE A 121 -9.82 29.98 4.66
CA PHE A 121 -10.28 31.37 4.62
C PHE A 121 -10.25 32.03 5.99
N LEU A 122 -10.02 33.34 6.00
CA LEU A 122 -9.97 34.16 7.21
C LEU A 122 -11.26 34.97 7.32
N LYS A 123 -11.93 34.85 8.46
CA LYS A 123 -13.11 35.67 8.80
C LYS A 123 -13.02 36.11 10.24
N ASN A 124 -13.14 37.42 10.50
CA ASN A 124 -13.08 37.99 11.84
C ASN A 124 -11.83 37.56 12.65
N LYS A 125 -10.66 37.53 12.00
CA LYS A 125 -9.38 37.05 12.57
C LYS A 125 -9.38 35.58 13.03
N LYS A 126 -10.38 34.79 12.62
CA LYS A 126 -10.42 33.34 12.80
C LYS A 126 -10.16 32.66 11.47
N LEU A 127 -9.29 31.65 11.49
CA LEU A 127 -9.00 30.82 10.33
C LEU A 127 -9.98 29.66 10.27
N PHE A 128 -10.55 29.42 9.10
CA PHE A 128 -11.48 28.34 8.83
C PHE A 128 -10.92 27.47 7.70
N ILE A 129 -11.20 26.17 7.78
CA ILE A 129 -10.87 25.19 6.74
C ILE A 129 -12.20 24.78 6.12
N GLN A 130 -12.34 24.97 4.80
CA GLN A 130 -13.50 24.48 4.09
C GLN A 130 -13.24 23.04 3.65
N THR A 131 -13.88 22.09 4.34
CA THR A 131 -13.89 20.70 3.90
C THR A 131 -14.92 20.54 2.79
N GLU A 132 -14.48 20.24 1.57
CA GLU A 132 -15.42 19.72 0.57
C GLU A 132 -15.88 18.35 1.05
N ASN A 133 -17.19 18.19 1.23
CA ASN A 133 -17.76 16.90 1.56
C ASN A 133 -17.69 16.01 0.30
N PRO A 134 -16.91 14.91 0.28
CA PRO A 134 -16.81 14.06 -0.91
C PRO A 134 -18.14 13.38 -1.25
N SER A 135 -19.09 13.36 -0.31
CA SER A 135 -20.37 12.66 -0.44
C SER A 135 -21.50 13.47 -1.09
N SER A 136 -21.34 14.78 -1.32
CA SER A 136 -22.43 15.61 -1.87
C SER A 136 -22.53 15.66 -3.40
N SER A 137 -21.71 14.90 -4.14
CA SER A 137 -21.78 14.80 -5.61
C SER A 137 -22.42 13.51 -6.14
N TRP A 138 -22.81 12.55 -5.29
CA TRP A 138 -23.36 11.24 -5.72
C TRP A 138 -24.88 11.09 -5.60
N ARG A 139 -25.61 12.17 -5.31
CA ARG A 139 -27.07 12.20 -5.42
C ARG A 139 -27.51 13.48 -6.12
N LYS A 140 -27.51 13.44 -7.44
CA LYS A 140 -28.46 14.20 -8.26
C LYS A 140 -29.05 13.25 -9.29
N ASP A 141 -30.36 13.06 -9.11
CA ASP A 141 -31.40 12.59 -10.02
C ASP A 141 -31.33 11.17 -10.57
#